data_AF-A0A973DV34-F1
#
_entry.id   AF-A0A973DV34-F1
#
_cell.length_a   1.000
_cell.length_b   1.000
_cell.length_c   1.000
_cell.angle_alpha   90.00
_cell.angle_beta   90.00
_cell.angle_gamma   90.00
#
_symmetry.space_group_name_H-M   'P 1'
#
loop_
_entity.id
_entity.type
_entity.pdbx_description
1 polymer ?
#
loop_
_entity_poly.entity_id
_entity_poly.type
_entity_poly.pdbx_seq_one_letter_code
_entity_poly.pdbx_strand_id
1 'polypeptide(L)'
;MRTISELAFDHILEKLRAQEISLANLRNQAAISGAVTGLIGTVMVNVLFSIVDVGQRSVFFGENWLCATFVFFLFGGSILFSGLVLTSFQEFHFSFDAKKMLEGRDRTNEDFLSNYVKDGEWYFSDNEGLISGIQTYLWFSVVCGWMQIIPWAELISKGIQ
;
A
#
# COMPACT_ATOMS: atom_id res chain seq x y z
N MET A 1 36.46 -20.57 10.73
CA MET A 1 35.22 -20.99 11.41
C MET A 1 34.45 -19.72 11.70
N ARG A 2 33.31 -19.50 11.04
CA ARG A 2 32.45 -18.36 11.37
C ARG A 2 31.83 -18.62 12.74
N THR A 3 31.82 -17.63 13.62
CA THR A 3 31.16 -17.75 14.93
C THR A 3 29.63 -17.72 14.73
N ILE A 4 28.87 -18.39 15.60
CA ILE A 4 27.39 -18.42 15.55
C ILE A 4 26.81 -16.99 15.47
N SER A 5 27.49 -16.07 16.14
CA SER A 5 27.29 -14.63 16.15
C SER A 5 27.34 -13.97 14.77
N GLU A 6 28.34 -14.31 13.94
CA GLU A 6 28.43 -13.82 12.56
C GLU A 6 27.31 -14.38 11.68
N LEU A 7 26.90 -15.63 11.92
CA LEU A 7 25.80 -16.26 11.19
C LEU A 7 24.45 -15.60 11.51
N ALA A 8 24.19 -15.30 12.78
CA ALA A 8 22.98 -14.59 13.22
C ALA A 8 22.92 -13.18 12.63
N PHE A 9 24.07 -12.50 12.56
CA PHE A 9 24.17 -11.17 11.96
C PHE A 9 23.90 -11.18 10.46
N ASP A 10 24.50 -12.11 9.71
CA ASP A 10 24.24 -12.29 8.27
C ASP A 10 22.73 -12.53 8.01
N HIS A 11 22.09 -13.36 8.85
CA HIS A 11 20.66 -13.67 8.76
C HIS A 11 19.76 -12.44 8.99
N ILE A 12 20.12 -11.59 9.95
CA ILE A 12 19.45 -10.32 10.22
C ILE A 12 19.55 -9.39 9.00
N LEU A 13 20.74 -9.25 8.41
CA LEU A 13 20.89 -8.41 7.21
C LEU A 13 20.09 -8.91 6.00
N GLU A 14 20.02 -10.23 5.82
CA GLU A 14 19.24 -10.82 4.75
C GLU A 14 17.74 -10.55 4.94
N LYS A 15 17.23 -10.67 6.16
CA LYS A 15 15.83 -10.32 6.48
C LYS A 15 15.50 -8.85 6.23
N LEU A 16 16.39 -7.92 6.61
CA LEU A 16 16.18 -6.49 6.36
C LEU A 16 16.08 -6.19 4.86
N ARG A 17 16.97 -6.78 4.05
CA ARG A 17 16.92 -6.64 2.59
C ARG A 17 15.64 -7.22 2.00
N ALA A 18 15.18 -8.37 2.51
CA ALA A 18 13.93 -8.96 2.07
C ALA A 18 12.72 -8.06 2.37
N GLN A 19 12.72 -7.39 3.53
CA GLN A 19 11.67 -6.42 3.90
C GLN A 19 11.72 -5.16 3.02
N GLU A 20 12.89 -4.64 2.71
CA GLU A 20 13.07 -3.49 1.80
C GLU A 20 12.50 -3.80 0.39
N ILE A 21 12.81 -4.99 -0.15
CA ILE A 21 12.26 -5.45 -1.44
C ILE A 21 10.74 -5.62 -1.36
N SER A 22 10.24 -6.24 -0.30
CA SER A 22 8.79 -6.42 -0.07
C SER A 22 8.05 -5.09 -0.05
N LEU A 23 8.61 -4.10 0.63
CA LEU A 23 8.09 -2.74 0.66
C LEU A 23 8.13 -2.10 -0.74
N ALA A 24 9.26 -2.13 -1.44
CA ALA A 24 9.32 -1.61 -2.82
C ALA A 24 8.23 -2.23 -3.73
N ASN A 25 7.94 -3.53 -3.55
CA ASN A 25 6.85 -4.21 -4.23
C ASN A 25 5.46 -3.70 -3.81
N LEU A 26 5.20 -3.51 -2.51
CA LEU A 26 3.93 -2.96 -2.00
C LEU A 26 3.67 -1.55 -2.55
N ARG A 27 4.71 -0.72 -2.61
CA ARG A 27 4.63 0.62 -3.24
C ARG A 27 4.23 0.53 -4.70
N ASN A 28 4.87 -0.36 -5.46
CA ASN A 28 4.55 -0.55 -6.87
C ASN A 28 3.09 -1.04 -7.04
N GLN A 29 2.65 -1.97 -6.19
CA GLN A 29 1.27 -2.45 -6.18
C GLN A 29 0.26 -1.35 -5.85
N ALA A 30 0.57 -0.45 -4.91
CA ALA A 30 -0.29 0.69 -4.60
C ALA A 30 -0.41 1.66 -5.78
N ALA A 31 0.70 1.96 -6.47
CA ALA A 31 0.71 2.79 -7.67
C ALA A 31 -0.12 2.16 -8.81
N ILE A 32 0.04 0.84 -9.03
CA ILE A 32 -0.76 0.08 -10.01
C ILE A 32 -2.24 0.11 -9.62
N SER A 33 -2.57 -0.11 -8.35
CA SER A 33 -3.96 -0.06 -7.86
C SER A 33 -4.59 1.31 -8.12
N GLY A 34 -3.88 2.41 -7.84
CA GLY A 34 -4.35 3.76 -8.14
C GLY A 34 -4.58 3.99 -9.65
N ALA A 35 -3.66 3.51 -10.49
CA ALA A 35 -3.80 3.60 -11.94
C ALA A 35 -5.01 2.81 -12.47
N VAL A 36 -5.24 1.60 -11.96
CA VAL A 36 -6.41 0.78 -12.31
C VAL A 36 -7.70 1.46 -11.89
N THR A 37 -7.76 2.02 -10.67
CA THR A 37 -8.92 2.77 -10.19
C THR A 37 -9.21 3.98 -11.09
N GLY A 38 -8.18 4.74 -11.48
CA GLY A 38 -8.30 5.85 -12.41
C GLY A 38 -8.79 5.44 -13.80
N LEU A 39 -8.30 4.31 -14.31
CA LEU A 39 -8.74 3.73 -15.59
C LEU A 39 -10.23 3.35 -15.54
N ILE A 40 -10.64 2.62 -14.50
CA ILE A 40 -12.05 2.22 -14.31
C ILE A 40 -12.94 3.47 -14.25
N GLY A 41 -12.57 4.47 -13.45
CA GLY A 41 -13.31 5.72 -13.35
C GLY A 41 -13.43 6.42 -14.71
N THR A 42 -12.33 6.56 -15.44
CA THR A 42 -12.30 7.24 -16.75
C THR A 42 -13.15 6.50 -17.79
N VAL A 43 -13.03 5.18 -17.86
CA VAL A 43 -13.82 4.36 -18.80
C VAL A 43 -15.31 4.46 -18.49
N MET A 44 -15.70 4.29 -17.23
CA MET A 44 -17.11 4.30 -16.84
C MET A 44 -17.75 5.68 -16.98
N VAL A 45 -17.01 6.77 -16.69
CA VAL A 45 -17.44 8.15 -16.97
C VAL A 45 -17.69 8.36 -18.46
N ASN A 46 -16.76 7.93 -19.32
CA ASN A 46 -16.92 8.07 -20.76
C ASN A 46 -18.11 7.28 -21.29
N VAL A 47 -18.31 6.04 -20.83
CA VAL A 47 -19.48 5.23 -21.19
C VAL A 47 -20.76 5.93 -20.76
N LEU A 48 -20.83 6.40 -19.51
CA LEU A 48 -22.02 7.06 -19.00
C LEU A 48 -22.35 8.32 -19.81
N PHE A 49 -21.37 9.20 -20.09
CA PHE A 49 -21.60 10.40 -20.90
C PHE A 49 -21.88 10.12 -22.37
N SER A 50 -21.50 8.95 -22.90
CA SER A 50 -21.88 8.56 -24.27
C SER A 50 -23.35 8.14 -24.40
N ILE A 51 -23.97 7.75 -23.29
CA ILE A 51 -25.34 7.25 -23.23
C ILE A 51 -26.29 8.34 -22.70
N VAL A 52 -25.83 9.12 -21.71
CA VAL A 52 -26.61 10.17 -21.07
C VAL A 52 -26.40 11.48 -21.81
N ASP A 53 -27.49 12.04 -22.32
CA ASP A 53 -27.46 13.38 -22.92
C ASP A 53 -27.04 14.42 -21.86
N VAL A 54 -26.07 15.27 -22.19
CA VAL A 54 -25.27 16.11 -21.25
C VAL A 54 -26.13 17.13 -20.47
N GLY A 55 -27.44 17.23 -20.77
CA GLY A 55 -28.42 18.06 -20.08
C GLY A 55 -29.14 17.42 -18.88
N GLN A 56 -29.10 16.10 -18.68
CA GLN A 56 -29.84 15.44 -17.59
C GLN A 56 -29.06 15.41 -16.27
N ARG A 57 -29.14 16.51 -15.49
CA ARG A 57 -28.68 16.55 -14.08
C ARG A 57 -29.30 15.48 -13.17
N SER A 58 -30.41 14.87 -13.60
CA SER A 58 -31.15 13.82 -12.88
C SER A 58 -30.34 12.54 -12.67
N VAL A 59 -29.35 12.23 -13.52
CA VAL A 59 -28.60 10.97 -13.42
C VAL A 59 -27.68 10.93 -12.20
N PHE A 60 -27.07 12.05 -11.82
CA PHE A 60 -26.17 12.12 -10.65
C PHE A 60 -26.83 12.67 -9.40
N PHE A 61 -27.76 13.62 -9.55
CA PHE A 61 -28.35 14.36 -8.42
C PHE A 61 -29.87 14.16 -8.27
N GLY A 62 -30.48 13.32 -9.12
CA GLY A 62 -31.89 12.93 -9.02
C GLY A 62 -32.07 11.61 -8.23
N GLU A 63 -32.86 10.67 -8.76
CA GLU A 63 -33.20 9.41 -8.06
C GLU A 63 -31.99 8.50 -7.78
N ASN A 64 -30.87 8.71 -8.47
CA ASN A 64 -29.67 7.86 -8.39
C ASN A 64 -28.54 8.44 -7.54
N TRP A 65 -28.83 9.48 -6.74
CA TRP A 65 -27.81 10.17 -5.93
C TRP A 65 -27.07 9.26 -4.95
N LEU A 66 -27.73 8.21 -4.41
CA LEU A 66 -27.10 7.21 -3.54
C LEU A 66 -26.02 6.42 -4.27
N CYS A 67 -26.31 5.95 -5.49
CA CYS A 67 -25.35 5.21 -6.32
C CYS A 67 -24.18 6.10 -6.70
N ALA A 68 -24.44 7.34 -7.10
CA ALA A 68 -23.40 8.32 -7.42
C ALA A 68 -22.50 8.62 -6.21
N THR A 69 -23.09 8.84 -5.03
CA THR A 69 -22.33 9.06 -3.79
C THR A 69 -21.47 7.85 -3.45
N PHE A 70 -21.99 6.64 -3.64
CA PHE A 70 -21.24 5.40 -3.40
C PHE A 70 -20.07 5.24 -4.37
N VAL A 71 -20.23 5.59 -5.65
CA VAL A 71 -19.12 5.66 -6.62
C VAL A 71 -18.04 6.62 -6.12
N PHE A 72 -18.40 7.85 -5.75
CA PHE A 72 -17.42 8.84 -5.29
C PHE A 72 -16.71 8.40 -4.01
N PHE A 73 -17.44 7.77 -3.08
CA PHE A 73 -16.86 7.24 -1.85
C PHE A 73 -15.86 6.11 -2.13
N LEU A 74 -16.19 5.16 -3.00
CA LEU A 74 -15.31 4.05 -3.35
C LEU A 74 -14.10 4.51 -4.17
N PHE A 75 -14.31 5.43 -5.11
CA PHE A 75 -13.23 6.02 -5.91
C PHE A 75 -12.26 6.83 -5.01
N GLY A 76 -12.80 7.72 -4.19
CA GLY A 76 -12.03 8.52 -3.24
C GLY A 76 -11.32 7.65 -2.20
N GLY A 77 -12.01 6.63 -1.67
CA GLY A 77 -11.44 5.65 -0.74
C GLY A 77 -10.27 4.89 -1.36
N SER A 78 -10.42 4.41 -2.61
CA SER A 78 -9.34 3.71 -3.31
C SER A 78 -8.10 4.59 -3.50
N ILE A 79 -8.28 5.86 -3.89
CA ILE A 79 -7.17 6.82 -4.03
C ILE A 79 -6.55 7.14 -2.67
N LEU A 80 -7.37 7.38 -1.64
CA LEU A 80 -6.90 7.72 -0.30
C LEU A 80 -6.08 6.57 0.30
N PHE A 81 -6.56 5.34 0.23
CA PHE A 81 -5.83 4.18 0.74
C PHE A 81 -4.54 3.90 -0.06
N SER A 82 -4.57 4.05 -1.39
CA SER A 82 -3.34 3.99 -2.21
C SER A 82 -2.33 5.08 -1.80
N GLY A 83 -2.81 6.31 -1.55
CA GLY A 83 -2.00 7.42 -1.08
C GLY A 83 -1.40 7.17 0.31
N LEU A 84 -2.17 6.61 1.25
CA LEU A 84 -1.70 6.24 2.58
C LEU A 84 -0.56 5.21 2.51
N VAL A 85 -0.66 4.22 1.60
CA VAL A 85 0.45 3.28 1.35
C VAL A 85 1.70 4.04 0.94
N LEU A 86 1.60 5.02 0.04
CA LEU A 86 2.76 5.80 -0.42
C LEU A 86 3.35 6.71 0.67
N THR A 87 2.53 7.29 1.55
CA THR A 87 3.01 8.17 2.62
C THR A 87 3.65 7.39 3.77
N SER A 88 3.15 6.19 4.09
CA SER A 88 3.74 5.33 5.12
C SER A 88 5.17 4.87 4.78
N PHE A 89 5.63 5.04 3.53
CA PHE A 89 7.04 4.83 3.18
C PHE A 89 8.01 5.81 3.83
N GLN A 90 7.55 7.02 4.17
CA GLN A 90 8.40 8.05 4.76
C GLN A 90 8.80 7.73 6.21
N GLU A 91 8.08 6.80 6.87
CA GLU A 91 8.30 6.42 8.26
C GLU A 91 9.33 5.29 8.41
N PHE A 92 9.76 4.64 7.31
CA PHE A 92 10.76 3.58 7.40
C PHE A 92 12.18 4.12 7.40
N HIS A 93 12.88 3.94 8.52
CA HIS A 93 14.31 4.20 8.64
C HIS A 93 15.14 2.95 8.30
N PHE A 94 15.29 2.57 7.02
CA PHE A 94 16.15 1.43 6.65
C PHE A 94 17.67 1.70 6.74
N SER A 95 18.12 2.80 7.34
CA SER A 95 19.54 3.10 7.48
C SER A 95 20.17 2.34 8.66
N PHE A 96 20.12 1.01 8.63
CA PHE A 96 21.03 0.19 9.42
C PHE A 96 22.35 0.12 8.63
N ASP A 97 23.25 1.08 8.84
CA ASP A 97 24.58 1.08 8.22
C ASP A 97 25.45 0.01 8.89
N ALA A 98 25.14 -1.24 8.57
CA ALA A 98 25.79 -2.44 9.08
C ALA A 98 27.31 -2.44 8.83
N LYS A 99 27.74 -1.73 7.77
CA LYS A 99 29.14 -1.59 7.38
C LYS A 99 29.89 -0.65 8.32
N LYS A 100 29.33 0.52 8.65
CA LYS A 100 29.89 1.42 9.68
C LYS A 100 29.90 0.81 11.08
N MET A 101 28.92 -0.04 11.41
CA MET A 101 28.86 -0.69 12.72
C MET A 101 29.87 -1.85 12.88
N LEU A 102 30.13 -2.61 11.81
CA LEU A 102 31.15 -3.67 11.81
C LEU A 102 32.59 -3.14 11.75
N GLU A 103 32.80 -1.95 11.20
CA GLU A 103 34.12 -1.30 11.11
C GLU A 103 34.54 -0.65 12.43
N GLY A 104 33.63 -0.50 13.40
CA GLY A 104 33.84 0.32 14.60
C GLY A 104 34.39 -0.35 15.87
N ARG A 105 34.15 -1.66 16.14
CA ARG A 105 34.47 -2.22 17.47
C ARG A 105 34.79 -3.71 17.51
N ASP A 106 35.58 -4.05 18.53
CA ASP A 106 36.04 -5.39 18.92
C ASP A 106 34.94 -6.46 18.76
N ARG A 107 35.16 -7.34 17.79
CA ARG A 107 34.32 -8.50 17.44
C ARG A 107 34.23 -9.56 18.55
N THR A 108 34.85 -9.32 19.70
CA THR A 108 35.05 -10.28 20.79
C THR A 108 34.10 -10.09 21.96
N ASN A 109 33.29 -9.03 22.00
CA ASN A 109 32.38 -8.79 23.11
C ASN A 109 31.01 -9.47 22.85
N GLU A 110 30.83 -10.70 23.33
CA GLU A 110 29.60 -11.48 23.18
C GLU A 110 28.35 -10.73 23.70
N ASP A 111 28.49 -9.92 24.76
CA ASP A 111 27.41 -9.11 25.32
C ASP A 111 26.92 -8.01 24.35
N PHE A 112 27.83 -7.43 23.57
CA PHE A 112 27.48 -6.44 22.56
C PHE A 112 26.63 -7.07 21.46
N LEU A 113 27.01 -8.26 21.02
CA LEU A 113 26.30 -8.95 19.95
C LEU A 113 24.95 -9.51 20.42
N SER A 114 24.83 -9.96 21.67
CA SER A 114 23.54 -10.39 22.24
C SER A 114 22.54 -9.23 22.36
N ASN A 115 22.97 -8.07 22.85
CA ASN A 115 22.11 -6.88 22.91
C ASN A 115 21.73 -6.40 21.51
N TYR A 116 22.64 -6.50 20.55
CA TYR A 116 22.37 -6.13 19.17
C TYR A 116 21.34 -7.03 18.47
N VAL A 117 21.38 -8.34 18.73
CA VAL A 117 20.35 -9.27 18.23
C VAL A 117 18.98 -8.90 18.80
N LYS A 118 18.90 -8.54 20.08
CA LYS A 118 17.63 -8.09 20.71
C LYS A 118 17.12 -6.78 20.13
N ASP A 119 18.00 -5.79 19.94
CA ASP A 119 17.64 -4.52 19.32
C ASP A 119 17.18 -4.72 17.87
N GLY A 120 17.84 -5.62 17.15
CA GLY A 120 17.45 -6.04 15.80
C GLY A 120 16.07 -6.70 15.77
N GLU A 121 15.80 -7.66 16.66
CA GLU A 121 14.49 -8.32 16.77
C GLU A 121 13.35 -7.35 17.07
N TRP A 122 13.57 -6.38 17.97
CA TRP A 122 12.59 -5.33 18.24
C TRP A 122 12.33 -4.48 16.99
N TYR A 123 13.39 -4.07 16.29
CA TYR A 123 13.29 -3.31 15.06
C TYR A 123 12.55 -4.06 13.95
N PHE A 124 12.75 -5.39 13.85
CA PHE A 124 12.00 -6.23 12.92
C PHE A 124 10.53 -6.30 13.25
N SER A 125 10.20 -6.54 14.52
CA SER A 125 8.81 -6.67 14.96
C SER A 125 8.02 -5.38 14.70
N ASP A 126 8.66 -4.23 14.91
CA ASP A 126 8.04 -2.92 14.66
C ASP A 126 7.80 -2.71 13.15
N ASN A 127 8.80 -3.00 12.32
CA ASN A 127 8.67 -2.93 10.86
C ASN A 127 7.64 -3.92 10.30
N GLU A 128 7.54 -5.14 10.83
CA GLU A 128 6.50 -6.11 10.43
C GLU A 128 5.10 -5.60 10.74
N GLY A 129 4.91 -4.93 11.89
CA GLY A 129 3.65 -4.29 12.25
C GLY A 129 3.25 -3.22 11.23
N LEU A 130 4.20 -2.35 10.86
CA LEU A 130 3.98 -1.31 9.84
C LEU A 130 3.68 -1.91 8.45
N ILE A 131 4.43 -2.93 8.03
CA ILE A 131 4.20 -3.63 6.75
C ILE A 131 2.80 -4.25 6.73
N SER A 132 2.35 -4.88 7.81
CA SER A 132 1.00 -5.44 7.92
C SER A 132 -0.09 -4.37 7.82
N GLY A 133 0.12 -3.20 8.43
CA GLY A 133 -0.76 -2.05 8.29
C GLY A 133 -0.85 -1.55 6.84
N ILE A 134 0.29 -1.45 6.15
CA ILE A 134 0.36 -1.04 4.75
C ILE A 134 -0.33 -2.05 3.83
N GLN A 135 -0.15 -3.35 4.07
CA GLN A 135 -0.88 -4.40 3.35
C GLN A 135 -2.39 -4.27 3.51
N THR A 136 -2.84 -3.90 4.71
CA THR A 136 -4.27 -3.65 4.97
C THR A 136 -4.79 -2.47 4.15
N TYR A 137 -4.06 -1.35 4.10
CA TYR A 137 -4.43 -0.22 3.25
C TYR A 137 -4.42 -0.58 1.77
N LEU A 138 -3.42 -1.33 1.30
CA LEU A 138 -3.38 -1.82 -0.08
C LEU A 138 -4.59 -2.70 -0.40
N TRP A 139 -4.97 -3.60 0.51
CA TRP A 139 -6.15 -4.43 0.36
C TRP A 139 -7.42 -3.59 0.23
N PHE A 140 -7.61 -2.60 1.12
CA PHE A 140 -8.75 -1.68 1.01
C PHE A 140 -8.73 -0.88 -0.29
N SER A 141 -7.57 -0.41 -0.73
CA SER A 141 -7.41 0.30 -2.01
C SER A 141 -7.91 -0.55 -3.19
N VAL A 142 -7.51 -1.82 -3.23
CA VAL A 142 -7.90 -2.77 -4.28
C VAL A 142 -9.39 -3.08 -4.19
N VAL A 143 -9.90 -3.40 -3.00
CA VAL A 143 -11.31 -3.73 -2.79
C VAL A 143 -12.21 -2.57 -3.19
N CYS A 144 -11.92 -1.34 -2.73
CA CYS A 144 -12.67 -0.15 -3.13
C CYS A 144 -12.58 0.09 -4.65
N GLY A 145 -11.39 -0.10 -5.23
CA GLY A 145 -11.13 0.05 -6.67
C GLY A 145 -11.89 -0.94 -7.54
N TRP A 146 -12.19 -2.15 -7.06
CA TRP A 146 -13.03 -3.12 -7.77
C TRP A 146 -14.52 -2.94 -7.47
N MET A 147 -14.87 -2.66 -6.22
CA MET A 147 -16.26 -2.52 -5.79
C MET A 147 -16.97 -1.35 -6.47
N GLN A 148 -16.24 -0.35 -6.98
CA GLN A 148 -16.84 0.77 -7.73
C GLN A 148 -17.51 0.33 -9.04
N ILE A 149 -17.17 -0.84 -9.60
CA ILE A 149 -17.76 -1.32 -10.87
C ILE A 149 -19.27 -1.54 -10.74
N ILE A 150 -19.72 -2.07 -9.61
CA ILE A 150 -21.14 -2.38 -9.37
C ILE A 150 -22.01 -1.11 -9.42
N PRO A 151 -21.74 -0.06 -8.62
CA PRO A 151 -22.54 1.16 -8.67
C PRO A 151 -22.35 1.93 -9.99
N TRP A 152 -21.18 1.83 -10.66
CA TRP A 152 -21.02 2.35 -12.02
C TRP A 152 -21.96 1.67 -13.01
N ALA A 153 -22.04 0.34 -12.98
CA ALA A 153 -22.91 -0.44 -13.86
C ALA A 153 -24.39 -0.08 -13.64
N GLU A 154 -24.81 0.14 -12.39
CA GLU A 154 -26.17 0.58 -12.10
C GLU A 154 -26.47 1.99 -12.64
N LEU A 155 -25.55 2.94 -12.44
CA LEU A 155 -25.72 4.29 -13.01
C LEU A 155 -25.85 4.25 -14.53
N ILE A 156 -25.04 3.43 -15.20
CA ILE A 156 -25.10 3.24 -16.65
C ILE A 156 -26.43 2.59 -17.05
N SER A 157 -26.87 1.53 -16.37
CA SER A 157 -28.12 0.85 -16.71
C SER A 157 -29.33 1.77 -16.62
N LYS A 158 -29.34 2.68 -15.64
CA LYS A 158 -30.41 3.65 -15.46
C LYS A 158 -30.31 4.83 -16.41
N GLY A 159 -29.10 5.15 -16.90
CA GLY A 159 -28.90 6.16 -17.94
C GLY A 159 -29.37 5.74 -19.33
N ILE A 160 -29.61 4.44 -19.57
CA ILE A 160 -30.15 3.90 -20.83
C ILE A 160 -31.68 4.06 -20.90
N GLN A 161 -32.38 4.21 -19.77
CA GLN A 161 -33.84 4.32 -19.68
C GLN A 161 -34.33 5.75 -19.88
#